data_AF-A0AAD3NEV5-F1
#
_entry.id   AF-A0AAD3NEV5-F1
#
_cell.length_a   1.000
_cell.length_b   1.000
_cell.length_c   1.000
_cell.angle_alpha   90.00
_cell.angle_beta   90.00
_cell.angle_gamma   90.00
#
_symmetry.space_group_name_H-M   'P 1'
#
loop_
_entity.id
_entity.type
_entity.pdbx_description
1 polymer ?
#
loop_
_entity_poly.entity_id
_entity_poly.type
_entity_poly.pdbx_seq_one_letter_code
_entity_poly.pdbx_strand_id
1 'polypeptide(L)'
;LLLMSKEIDVRELDFLLRFNIDHNYISPLDFLSNSAWSAIKVMSFTDEFRGLDRDIEGSPKRWKKMVESECPEKEKFPQEWKGKSSLQKLIMMRALRPDRMTYALRNFVEEKLGVKYTEGRKTEFAKSFRESGPASPVFFILSPGVDPLKDVESLGRKLGFTIDLGKLHNVSLGQGQEAVAEVAMEKAAKEGHWVILQNIHLVGRWLGSLEKLLERCCEDSHPDYRVFMSAEPAPMPQEHIIPQGILENAIKITNEPPTGMLANLHAALDNFDQDILDQCSREQEFKTILFSLCYFHACVAERRKFGPQGWNRKYPFNTGDLTISVNVLYNYLEANAQVPWEDLRYLFGEIMYGGHITDDWDRRLCRTYLEEYMQPNQFDRKLALAPGFVVPSNLDYQGYHDFVDEMLPHESPVHYGLHPNAEIEFLTVTSDNLFHTLLELQSPDAVMGEGASQTLEEKVKTILDEVLEKLPEEYNMSDITSKTAERSPYILVCFQECERMNTLISEIRRSLKELDLGLK
;
A
#
# COMPACT_ATOMS: atom_id res chain seq x y z
N LEU A 1 -3.24 11.00 -23.75
CA LEU A 1 -3.40 10.03 -24.85
C LEU A 1 -4.86 9.80 -25.21
N LEU A 2 -5.66 9.13 -24.36
CA LEU A 2 -7.06 8.79 -24.70
C LEU A 2 -7.98 10.00 -24.92
N LEU A 3 -7.80 11.09 -24.15
CA LEU A 3 -8.49 12.37 -24.42
C LEU A 3 -8.09 12.97 -25.79
N MET A 4 -6.81 12.88 -26.14
CA MET A 4 -6.29 13.40 -27.41
C MET A 4 -6.80 12.58 -28.61
N SER A 5 -6.97 11.26 -28.44
CA SER A 5 -7.56 10.37 -29.45
C SER A 5 -9.10 10.40 -29.46
N LYS A 6 -9.74 11.19 -28.56
CA LYS A 6 -11.21 11.28 -28.39
C LYS A 6 -11.88 9.93 -28.09
N GLU A 7 -11.15 9.02 -27.44
CA GLU A 7 -11.69 7.72 -27.01
C GLU A 7 -12.44 7.79 -25.68
N ILE A 8 -12.23 8.88 -24.92
CA ILE A 8 -12.93 9.19 -23.68
C ILE A 8 -13.48 10.61 -23.70
N ASP A 9 -14.66 10.78 -23.12
CA ASP A 9 -15.31 12.09 -22.98
C ASP A 9 -14.77 12.84 -21.75
N VAL A 10 -14.56 14.14 -21.90
CA VAL A 10 -13.99 15.01 -20.85
C VAL A 10 -14.95 15.14 -19.67
N ARG A 11 -16.26 15.26 -19.92
CA ARG A 11 -17.28 15.44 -18.87
C ARG A 11 -17.48 14.14 -18.11
N GLU A 12 -17.49 13.01 -18.80
CA GLU A 12 -17.54 11.69 -18.15
C GLU A 12 -16.29 11.45 -17.29
N LEU A 13 -15.10 11.85 -17.76
CA LEU A 13 -13.88 11.73 -16.98
C LEU A 13 -13.91 12.63 -15.74
N ASP A 14 -14.33 13.89 -15.87
CA ASP A 14 -14.45 14.80 -14.73
C ASP A 14 -15.47 14.28 -13.70
N PHE A 15 -16.62 13.77 -14.18
CA PHE A 15 -17.59 13.11 -13.32
C PHE A 15 -17.00 11.88 -12.62
N LEU A 16 -16.27 11.03 -13.35
CA LEU A 16 -15.60 9.87 -12.77
C LEU A 16 -14.59 10.29 -11.72
N LEU A 17 -13.84 11.39 -11.87
CA LEU A 17 -12.77 11.77 -10.95
C LEU A 17 -13.29 12.48 -9.70
N ARG A 18 -14.19 13.45 -9.86
CA ARG A 18 -14.75 14.23 -8.74
C ARG A 18 -15.81 13.45 -7.98
N PHE A 19 -16.71 12.80 -8.72
CA PHE A 19 -17.78 11.97 -8.19
C PHE A 19 -18.58 12.66 -7.06
N ASN A 20 -18.94 13.93 -7.26
CA ASN A 20 -19.62 14.75 -6.26
C ASN A 20 -21.08 14.29 -6.08
N ILE A 21 -21.39 13.71 -4.92
CA ILE A 21 -22.73 13.26 -4.54
C ILE A 21 -23.24 14.13 -3.38
N ASP A 22 -23.90 15.24 -3.70
CA ASP A 22 -24.32 16.24 -2.69
C ASP A 22 -25.69 15.93 -2.05
N HIS A 23 -26.39 14.90 -2.54
CA HIS A 23 -27.74 14.55 -2.10
C HIS A 23 -27.72 13.25 -1.32
N ASN A 24 -28.59 13.14 -0.30
CA ASN A 24 -28.73 11.91 0.49
C ASN A 24 -30.12 11.30 0.27
N TYR A 25 -30.16 10.17 -0.41
CA TYR A 25 -31.35 9.36 -0.65
C TYR A 25 -31.28 8.07 0.17
N ILE A 26 -32.41 7.69 0.75
CA ILE A 26 -32.53 6.40 1.44
C ILE A 26 -32.62 5.30 0.38
N SER A 27 -31.76 4.28 0.52
CA SER A 27 -31.78 3.12 -0.36
C SER A 27 -33.08 2.32 -0.18
N PRO A 28 -33.82 2.01 -1.26
CA PRO A 28 -34.95 1.08 -1.21
C PRO A 28 -34.49 -0.39 -1.19
N LEU A 29 -33.18 -0.65 -1.28
CA LEU A 29 -32.59 -1.99 -1.41
C LEU A 29 -31.60 -2.25 -0.27
N ASP A 30 -31.74 -3.40 0.38
CA ASP A 30 -30.96 -3.82 1.55
C ASP A 30 -29.46 -4.00 1.26
N PHE A 31 -29.11 -4.40 0.04
CA PHE A 31 -27.73 -4.65 -0.39
C PHE A 31 -26.99 -3.39 -0.87
N LEU A 32 -27.64 -2.22 -0.87
CA LEU A 32 -27.02 -0.94 -1.24
C LEU A 32 -27.07 0.03 -0.05
N SER A 33 -25.95 0.69 0.22
CA SER A 33 -25.90 1.77 1.20
C SER A 33 -26.64 3.01 0.67
N ASN A 34 -27.07 3.90 1.58
CA ASN A 34 -27.65 5.18 1.19
C ASN A 34 -26.69 6.02 0.34
N SER A 35 -25.38 5.92 0.60
CA SER A 35 -24.35 6.60 -0.19
C SER A 35 -24.29 6.07 -1.63
N ALA A 36 -24.17 4.75 -1.80
CA ALA A 36 -24.16 4.11 -3.11
C ALA A 36 -25.45 4.41 -3.89
N TRP A 37 -26.59 4.36 -3.20
CA TRP A 37 -27.88 4.68 -3.79
C TRP A 37 -28.01 6.14 -4.21
N SER A 38 -27.48 7.05 -3.41
CA SER A 38 -27.44 8.47 -3.74
C SER A 38 -26.61 8.72 -4.99
N ALA A 39 -25.47 8.04 -5.13
CA ALA A 39 -24.66 8.08 -6.35
C ALA A 39 -25.44 7.62 -7.58
N ILE A 40 -26.14 6.48 -7.47
CA ILE A 40 -26.98 5.93 -8.55
C ILE A 40 -28.10 6.91 -8.95
N LYS A 41 -28.75 7.55 -7.99
CA LYS A 41 -29.81 8.56 -8.26
C LYS A 41 -29.26 9.81 -8.94
N VAL A 42 -28.13 10.33 -8.48
CA VAL A 42 -27.48 11.49 -9.13
C VAL A 42 -27.09 11.15 -10.56
N MET A 43 -26.52 9.96 -10.77
CA MET A 43 -26.19 9.47 -12.10
C MET A 43 -27.43 9.37 -13.00
N SER A 44 -28.57 8.90 -12.50
CA SER A 44 -29.76 8.70 -13.33
C SER A 44 -30.39 9.99 -13.88
N PHE A 45 -29.96 11.16 -13.40
CA PHE A 45 -30.33 12.46 -13.98
C PHE A 45 -29.54 12.83 -15.25
N THR A 46 -28.43 12.16 -15.52
CA THR A 46 -27.66 12.31 -16.76
C THR A 46 -28.30 11.50 -17.89
N ASP A 47 -28.13 11.95 -19.13
CA ASP A 47 -28.72 11.27 -20.30
C ASP A 47 -28.10 9.88 -20.51
N GLU A 48 -26.83 9.73 -20.15
CA GLU A 48 -26.06 8.51 -20.28
C GLU A 48 -26.52 7.44 -19.30
N PHE A 49 -26.97 7.79 -18.09
CA PHE A 49 -27.40 6.81 -17.08
C PHE A 49 -28.90 6.86 -16.76
N ARG A 50 -29.68 7.53 -17.61
CA ARG A 50 -31.12 7.67 -17.44
C ARG A 50 -31.80 6.31 -17.23
N GLY A 51 -32.53 6.18 -16.12
CA GLY A 51 -33.27 4.97 -15.77
C GLY A 51 -32.47 3.87 -15.06
N LEU A 52 -31.19 4.11 -14.75
CA LEU A 52 -30.35 3.15 -13.99
C LEU A 52 -30.97 2.79 -12.64
N ASP A 53 -31.40 3.79 -11.89
CA ASP A 53 -32.08 3.63 -10.61
C ASP A 53 -33.34 2.76 -10.73
N ARG A 54 -34.17 3.01 -11.75
CA ARG A 54 -35.40 2.26 -12.00
C ARG A 54 -35.13 0.80 -12.39
N ASP A 55 -34.08 0.53 -13.16
CA ASP A 55 -33.70 -0.86 -13.51
C ASP A 55 -33.13 -1.60 -12.30
N ILE A 56 -32.36 -0.92 -11.44
CA ILE A 56 -31.85 -1.48 -10.19
C ILE A 56 -32.99 -1.85 -9.24
N GLU A 57 -33.95 -0.93 -9.04
CA GLU A 57 -35.18 -1.19 -8.27
C GLU A 57 -36.05 -2.29 -8.89
N GLY A 58 -36.17 -2.32 -10.22
CA GLY A 58 -37.03 -3.27 -10.93
C GLY A 58 -36.45 -4.69 -11.03
N SER A 59 -35.12 -4.83 -10.98
CA SER A 59 -34.41 -6.11 -11.14
C SER A 59 -33.39 -6.39 -10.02
N PRO A 60 -33.79 -6.32 -8.72
CA PRO A 60 -32.84 -6.27 -7.61
C PRO A 60 -31.98 -7.53 -7.50
N LYS A 61 -32.52 -8.71 -7.82
CA LYS A 61 -31.76 -9.98 -7.75
C LYS A 61 -30.53 -10.00 -8.65
N ARG A 62 -30.60 -9.37 -9.83
CA ARG A 62 -29.49 -9.35 -10.80
C ARG A 62 -28.39 -8.40 -10.34
N TRP A 63 -28.79 -7.22 -9.87
CA TRP A 63 -27.86 -6.22 -9.34
C TRP A 63 -27.24 -6.67 -8.03
N LYS A 64 -28.00 -7.32 -7.16
CA LYS A 64 -27.50 -7.96 -5.94
C LYS A 64 -26.37 -8.95 -6.25
N LYS A 65 -26.55 -9.82 -7.24
CA LYS A 65 -25.50 -10.74 -7.69
C LYS A 65 -24.22 -10.00 -8.12
N MET A 66 -24.35 -8.87 -8.80
CA MET A 66 -23.20 -8.08 -9.24
C MET A 66 -22.51 -7.38 -8.05
N VAL A 67 -23.28 -6.74 -7.17
CA VAL A 67 -22.75 -6.02 -6.00
C VAL A 67 -22.10 -6.99 -5.01
N GLU A 68 -22.68 -8.17 -4.79
CA GLU A 68 -22.14 -9.20 -3.89
C GLU A 68 -21.06 -10.10 -4.53
N SER A 69 -20.73 -9.91 -5.81
CA SER A 69 -19.65 -10.65 -6.45
C SER A 69 -18.30 -10.28 -5.83
N GLU A 70 -17.39 -11.24 -5.67
CA GLU A 70 -16.03 -10.97 -5.18
C GLU A 70 -15.20 -10.20 -6.23
N CYS A 71 -15.46 -10.43 -7.53
CA CYS A 71 -14.75 -9.80 -8.65
C CYS A 71 -15.74 -9.12 -9.62
N PRO A 72 -16.50 -8.11 -9.18
CA PRO A 72 -17.54 -7.48 -9.99
C PRO A 72 -16.99 -6.80 -11.25
N GLU A 73 -15.72 -6.39 -11.25
CA GLU A 73 -15.03 -5.83 -12.41
C GLU A 73 -14.82 -6.83 -13.56
N LYS A 74 -14.97 -8.13 -13.30
CA LYS A 74 -14.94 -9.21 -14.31
C LYS A 74 -16.34 -9.64 -14.75
N GLU A 75 -17.37 -9.21 -14.03
CA GLU A 75 -18.77 -9.55 -14.33
C GLU A 75 -19.30 -8.71 -15.49
N LYS A 76 -20.23 -9.29 -16.26
CA LYS A 76 -20.93 -8.54 -17.32
C LYS A 76 -22.09 -7.77 -16.70
N PHE A 77 -22.11 -6.46 -16.92
CA PHE A 77 -23.25 -5.61 -16.56
C PHE A 77 -24.57 -6.14 -17.17
N PRO A 78 -25.70 -5.98 -16.47
CA PRO A 78 -26.98 -6.52 -16.93
C PRO A 78 -27.56 -5.74 -18.13
N GLN A 79 -28.40 -6.41 -18.92
CA GLN A 79 -29.28 -5.79 -19.92
C GLN A 79 -28.58 -4.84 -20.91
N GLU A 80 -29.02 -3.58 -20.96
CA GLU A 80 -28.49 -2.52 -21.82
C GLU A 80 -27.18 -1.92 -21.29
N TRP A 81 -26.93 -2.03 -19.99
CA TRP A 81 -25.73 -1.50 -19.33
C TRP A 81 -24.44 -2.18 -19.80
N LYS A 82 -24.52 -3.42 -20.32
CA LYS A 82 -23.38 -4.09 -20.98
C LYS A 82 -22.83 -3.34 -22.20
N GLY A 83 -23.69 -2.55 -22.87
CA GLY A 83 -23.35 -1.78 -24.07
C GLY A 83 -22.68 -0.43 -23.78
N LYS A 84 -22.57 -0.03 -22.51
CA LYS A 84 -21.89 1.21 -22.10
C LYS A 84 -20.40 1.17 -22.43
N SER A 85 -19.82 2.35 -22.63
CA SER A 85 -18.39 2.52 -22.86
C SER A 85 -17.60 2.02 -21.65
N SER A 86 -16.32 1.70 -21.82
CA SER A 86 -15.47 1.26 -20.70
C SER A 86 -15.36 2.33 -19.61
N LEU A 87 -15.37 3.62 -19.98
CA LEU A 87 -15.39 4.73 -19.02
C LEU A 87 -16.72 4.83 -18.27
N GLN A 88 -17.86 4.73 -18.97
CA GLN A 88 -19.17 4.72 -18.33
C GLN A 88 -19.35 3.54 -17.37
N LYS A 89 -18.78 2.37 -17.70
CA LYS A 89 -18.74 1.21 -16.80
C LYS A 89 -17.92 1.48 -15.55
N LEU A 90 -16.80 2.21 -15.63
CA LEU A 90 -16.05 2.67 -14.46
C LEU A 90 -16.89 3.58 -13.56
N ILE A 91 -17.66 4.50 -14.14
CA ILE A 91 -18.56 5.38 -13.37
C ILE A 91 -19.61 4.55 -12.61
N MET A 92 -20.22 3.57 -13.28
CA MET A 92 -21.17 2.66 -12.63
C MET A 92 -20.52 1.81 -11.55
N MET A 93 -19.30 1.31 -11.77
CA MET A 93 -18.53 0.58 -10.75
C MET A 93 -18.24 1.47 -9.54
N ARG A 94 -17.89 2.74 -9.74
CA ARG A 94 -17.60 3.68 -8.63
C ARG A 94 -18.82 3.89 -7.73
N ALA A 95 -20.04 3.84 -8.27
CA ALA A 95 -21.27 3.90 -7.49
C ALA A 95 -21.59 2.60 -6.75
N LEU A 96 -21.38 1.45 -7.40
CA LEU A 96 -21.81 0.13 -6.89
C LEU A 96 -20.80 -0.52 -5.94
N ARG A 97 -19.51 -0.44 -6.30
CA ARG A 97 -18.38 -1.12 -5.66
C ARG A 97 -17.13 -0.22 -5.72
N PRO A 98 -17.10 0.90 -4.97
CA PRO A 98 -15.96 1.82 -4.95
C PRO A 98 -14.66 1.14 -4.53
N ASP A 99 -14.73 0.10 -3.70
CA ASP A 99 -13.60 -0.74 -3.32
C ASP A 99 -12.92 -1.40 -4.53
N ARG A 100 -13.65 -1.74 -5.59
CA ARG A 100 -13.08 -2.49 -6.72
C ARG A 100 -12.50 -1.58 -7.82
N MET A 101 -12.44 -0.28 -7.60
CA MET A 101 -12.01 0.68 -8.63
C MET A 101 -10.55 0.54 -9.04
N THR A 102 -9.65 0.13 -8.14
CA THR A 102 -8.25 -0.14 -8.50
C THR A 102 -8.14 -1.27 -9.54
N TYR A 103 -8.87 -2.37 -9.34
CA TYR A 103 -8.95 -3.48 -10.29
C TYR A 103 -9.69 -3.09 -11.57
N ALA A 104 -10.80 -2.36 -11.45
CA ALA A 104 -11.56 -1.91 -12.62
C ALA A 104 -10.74 -0.97 -13.52
N LEU A 105 -9.99 -0.04 -12.92
CA LEU A 105 -9.07 0.85 -13.64
C LEU A 105 -7.91 0.07 -14.26
N ARG A 106 -7.38 -0.95 -13.58
CA ARG A 106 -6.39 -1.86 -14.15
C ARG A 106 -6.90 -2.51 -15.45
N ASN A 107 -8.08 -3.13 -15.40
CA ASN A 107 -8.71 -3.74 -16.57
C ASN A 107 -8.95 -2.72 -17.69
N PHE A 108 -9.36 -1.49 -17.35
CA PHE A 108 -9.53 -0.41 -18.32
C PHE A 108 -8.21 -0.03 -19.00
N VAL A 109 -7.12 0.12 -18.25
CA VAL A 109 -5.79 0.42 -18.79
C VAL A 109 -5.28 -0.73 -19.66
N GLU A 110 -5.49 -1.98 -19.24
CA GLU A 110 -5.16 -3.17 -20.04
C GLU A 110 -5.90 -3.18 -21.37
N GLU A 111 -7.20 -2.89 -21.36
CA GLU A 111 -8.03 -2.84 -22.56
C GLU A 111 -7.57 -1.74 -23.53
N LYS A 112 -7.25 -0.54 -23.01
CA LYS A 112 -6.96 0.65 -23.85
C LYS A 112 -5.50 0.79 -24.26
N LEU A 113 -4.56 0.49 -23.36
CA LEU A 113 -3.14 0.73 -23.56
C LEU A 113 -2.34 -0.58 -23.67
N GLY A 114 -2.91 -1.70 -23.20
CA GLY A 114 -2.30 -3.02 -23.22
C GLY A 114 -1.70 -3.44 -21.88
N VAL A 115 -1.51 -4.74 -21.74
CA VAL A 115 -1.11 -5.42 -20.49
C VAL A 115 0.24 -4.94 -19.92
N LYS A 116 1.15 -4.44 -20.77
CA LYS A 116 2.45 -3.91 -20.34
C LYS A 116 2.37 -2.68 -19.41
N TYR A 117 1.23 -1.99 -19.35
CA TYR A 117 1.02 -0.82 -18.49
C TYR A 117 0.47 -1.19 -17.10
N THR A 118 0.14 -2.46 -16.87
CA THR A 118 -0.42 -2.94 -15.60
C THR A 118 0.33 -4.16 -15.04
N GLU A 119 1.15 -4.82 -15.86
CA GLU A 119 2.10 -5.84 -15.40
C GLU A 119 3.22 -5.19 -14.58
N GLY A 120 3.26 -5.49 -13.28
CA GLY A 120 4.32 -5.09 -12.37
C GLY A 120 5.58 -5.95 -12.50
N ARG A 121 6.03 -6.28 -13.72
CA ARG A 121 7.30 -7.00 -13.87
C ARG A 121 8.46 -6.06 -13.55
N LYS A 122 9.38 -6.50 -12.69
CA LYS A 122 10.64 -5.79 -12.43
C LYS A 122 11.32 -5.52 -13.77
N THR A 123 11.52 -4.24 -14.09
CA THR A 123 12.34 -3.87 -15.23
C THR A 123 13.78 -4.15 -14.87
N GLU A 124 14.47 -4.97 -15.66
CA GLU A 124 15.89 -5.23 -15.47
C GLU A 124 16.66 -3.90 -15.36
N PHE A 125 17.41 -3.72 -14.27
CA PHE A 125 18.20 -2.51 -14.04
C PHE A 125 19.10 -2.15 -15.24
N ALA A 126 19.62 -3.16 -15.95
CA ALA A 126 20.42 -3.00 -17.16
C ALA A 126 19.72 -2.24 -18.31
N LYS A 127 18.37 -2.17 -18.34
CA LYS A 127 17.62 -1.37 -19.30
C LYS A 127 17.61 0.09 -18.88
N SER A 128 17.22 0.39 -17.64
CA SER A 128 17.23 1.75 -17.07
C SER A 128 18.63 2.36 -17.08
N PHE A 129 19.65 1.54 -16.84
CA PHE A 129 21.06 1.96 -16.91
C PHE A 129 21.44 2.53 -18.29
N ARG A 130 20.89 2.00 -19.40
CA ARG A 130 21.22 2.50 -20.76
C ARG A 130 20.69 3.91 -21.00
N GLU A 131 19.63 4.28 -20.30
CA GLU A 131 19.06 5.62 -20.34
C GLU A 131 19.76 6.57 -19.37
N SER A 132 20.53 6.04 -18.42
CA SER A 132 21.32 6.84 -17.47
C SER A 132 22.56 7.46 -18.13
N GLY A 133 22.92 8.63 -17.65
CA GLY A 133 24.04 9.43 -18.14
C GLY A 133 24.68 10.25 -17.03
N PRO A 134 25.76 10.99 -17.34
CA PRO A 134 26.39 11.88 -16.37
C PRO A 134 25.45 12.97 -15.83
N ALA A 135 24.50 13.43 -16.65
CA ALA A 135 23.47 14.41 -16.29
C ALA A 135 22.12 13.78 -15.87
N SER A 136 22.02 12.45 -15.88
CA SER A 136 20.78 11.73 -15.57
C SER A 136 21.09 10.65 -14.54
N PRO A 137 21.28 11.04 -13.27
CA PRO A 137 21.56 10.09 -12.21
C PRO A 137 20.36 9.16 -11.98
N VAL A 138 20.61 8.02 -11.33
CA VAL A 138 19.56 7.08 -10.96
C VAL A 138 19.22 7.26 -9.49
N PHE A 139 17.93 7.35 -9.18
CA PHE A 139 17.41 7.50 -7.83
C PHE A 139 16.57 6.27 -7.46
N PHE A 140 17.04 5.51 -6.48
CA PHE A 140 16.31 4.39 -5.90
C PHE A 140 15.44 4.86 -4.74
N ILE A 141 14.14 4.70 -4.90
CA ILE A 141 13.17 4.87 -3.82
C ILE A 141 13.13 3.55 -3.06
N LEU A 142 13.65 3.58 -1.82
CA LEU A 142 13.78 2.41 -0.98
C LEU A 142 12.43 2.02 -0.40
N SER A 143 12.12 0.73 -0.52
CA SER A 143 11.07 0.08 0.26
C SER A 143 11.70 -0.74 1.38
N PRO A 144 11.06 -0.88 2.55
CA PRO A 144 11.58 -1.70 3.64
C PRO A 144 11.92 -3.12 3.17
N GLY A 145 13.13 -3.58 3.48
CA GLY A 145 13.60 -4.93 3.17
C GLY A 145 14.13 -5.16 1.75
N VAL A 146 14.21 -4.11 0.92
CA VAL A 146 14.70 -4.23 -0.47
C VAL A 146 16.02 -3.46 -0.64
N ASP A 147 17.05 -4.14 -1.14
CA ASP A 147 18.37 -3.57 -1.40
C ASP A 147 18.62 -3.42 -2.92
N PRO A 148 18.51 -2.20 -3.48
CA PRO A 148 18.74 -1.95 -4.91
C PRO A 148 20.23 -2.01 -5.31
N LEU A 149 21.15 -2.04 -4.35
CA LEU A 149 22.58 -1.95 -4.63
C LEU A 149 23.12 -3.23 -5.26
N LYS A 150 22.53 -4.38 -4.92
CA LYS A 150 22.89 -5.68 -5.51
C LYS A 150 22.78 -5.65 -7.03
N ASP A 151 21.78 -4.96 -7.57
CA ASP A 151 21.58 -4.83 -9.02
C ASP A 151 22.67 -3.95 -9.66
N VAL A 152 23.05 -2.86 -8.98
CA VAL A 152 24.14 -1.95 -9.42
C VAL A 152 25.47 -2.67 -9.40
N GLU A 153 25.80 -3.37 -8.31
CA GLU A 153 27.05 -4.11 -8.15
C GLU A 153 27.16 -5.29 -9.14
N SER A 154 26.07 -6.03 -9.34
CA SER A 154 25.99 -7.12 -10.31
C SER A 154 26.24 -6.62 -11.74
N LEU A 155 25.62 -5.50 -12.12
CA LEU A 155 25.87 -4.89 -13.43
C LEU A 155 27.28 -4.30 -13.53
N GLY A 156 27.76 -3.63 -12.47
CA GLY A 156 29.10 -3.09 -12.39
C GLY A 156 30.17 -4.15 -12.58
N ARG A 157 30.01 -5.33 -11.96
CA ARG A 157 30.91 -6.48 -12.15
C ARG A 157 30.96 -6.94 -13.60
N LYS A 158 29.82 -6.97 -14.30
CA LYS A 158 29.75 -7.34 -15.73
C LYS A 158 30.42 -6.30 -16.64
N LEU A 159 30.39 -5.03 -16.26
CA LEU A 159 30.92 -3.91 -17.04
C LEU A 159 32.33 -3.46 -16.59
N GLY A 160 32.90 -4.08 -15.57
CA GLY A 160 34.24 -3.73 -15.04
C GLY A 160 34.27 -2.49 -14.12
N PHE A 161 33.12 -2.07 -13.60
CA PHE A 161 32.99 -1.02 -12.58
C PHE A 161 32.84 -1.67 -11.21
N THR A 162 33.98 -2.01 -10.60
CA THR A 162 34.04 -2.63 -9.27
C THR A 162 34.88 -1.80 -8.31
N ILE A 163 34.66 -2.02 -7.01
CA ILE A 163 35.44 -1.39 -5.93
C ILE A 163 36.91 -1.82 -6.04
N ASP A 164 37.18 -3.09 -6.34
CA ASP A 164 38.54 -3.63 -6.48
C ASP A 164 39.34 -2.96 -7.61
N LEU A 165 38.66 -2.51 -8.66
CA LEU A 165 39.26 -1.77 -9.77
C LEU A 165 39.32 -0.25 -9.51
N GLY A 166 38.83 0.23 -8.36
CA GLY A 166 38.77 1.65 -8.01
C GLY A 166 37.77 2.47 -8.84
N LYS A 167 36.91 1.80 -9.62
CA LYS A 167 35.95 2.40 -10.57
C LYS A 167 34.53 2.51 -10.01
N LEU A 168 34.27 1.98 -8.83
CA LEU A 168 33.02 2.10 -8.11
C LEU A 168 33.30 2.63 -6.70
N HIS A 169 32.68 3.76 -6.36
CA HIS A 169 32.78 4.40 -5.04
C HIS A 169 31.44 4.22 -4.32
N ASN A 170 31.42 3.49 -3.21
CA ASN A 170 30.21 3.27 -2.44
C ASN A 170 30.28 4.03 -1.11
N VAL A 171 29.39 5.01 -0.93
CA VAL A 171 29.35 5.89 0.24
C VAL A 171 27.98 5.78 0.90
N SER A 172 27.93 5.22 2.10
CA SER A 172 26.74 5.24 2.95
C SER A 172 26.69 6.55 3.73
N LEU A 173 25.69 7.39 3.44
CA LEU A 173 25.60 8.71 4.05
C LEU A 173 25.07 8.63 5.48
N GLY A 174 25.71 9.40 6.33
CA GLY A 174 25.46 9.58 7.74
C GLY A 174 26.33 10.73 8.23
N GLN A 175 26.38 10.97 9.54
CA GLN A 175 27.11 12.11 10.08
C GLN A 175 28.60 12.09 9.66
N GLY A 176 29.04 13.10 8.90
CA GLY A 176 30.44 13.30 8.54
C GLY A 176 30.90 12.59 7.26
N GLN A 177 30.01 11.93 6.52
CA GLN A 177 30.33 11.24 5.25
C GLN A 177 30.18 12.13 4.01
N GLU A 178 29.68 13.37 4.18
CA GLU A 178 29.40 14.30 3.09
C GLU A 178 30.67 14.65 2.31
N ALA A 179 31.77 14.97 3.02
CA ALA A 179 33.04 15.30 2.38
C ALA A 179 33.64 14.13 1.57
N VAL A 180 33.40 12.89 2.01
CA VAL A 180 33.83 11.68 1.29
C VAL A 180 33.04 11.53 -0.01
N ALA A 181 31.74 11.77 0.03
CA ALA A 181 30.88 11.77 -1.14
C ALA A 181 31.30 12.85 -2.15
N GLU A 182 31.61 14.06 -1.68
CA GLU A 182 32.08 15.16 -2.55
C GLU A 182 33.35 14.79 -3.32
N VAL A 183 34.35 14.26 -2.61
CA VAL A 183 35.62 13.82 -3.23
C VAL A 183 35.39 12.66 -4.20
N ALA A 184 34.55 11.69 -3.85
CA ALA A 184 34.23 10.57 -4.71
C ALA A 184 33.55 11.03 -6.02
N MET A 185 32.59 11.95 -5.93
CA MET A 185 31.88 12.50 -7.08
C MET A 185 32.81 13.31 -7.99
N GLU A 186 33.65 14.19 -7.44
CA GLU A 186 34.58 14.98 -8.25
C GLU A 186 35.61 14.10 -8.98
N LYS A 187 36.12 13.06 -8.29
CA LYS A 187 37.04 12.09 -8.90
C LYS A 187 36.32 11.30 -9.99
N ALA A 188 35.12 10.79 -9.71
CA ALA A 188 34.35 9.99 -10.64
C ALA A 188 33.93 10.76 -11.90
N ALA A 189 33.61 12.05 -11.75
CA ALA A 189 33.29 12.92 -12.88
C ALA A 189 34.49 13.09 -13.82
N LYS A 190 35.72 13.18 -13.29
CA LYS A 190 36.95 13.33 -14.09
C LYS A 190 37.44 12.02 -14.70
N GLU A 191 37.41 10.94 -13.93
CA GLU A 191 38.03 9.65 -14.30
C GLU A 191 37.04 8.65 -14.93
N GLY A 192 35.73 8.94 -14.91
CA GLY A 192 34.71 8.05 -15.48
C GLY A 192 34.39 6.89 -14.57
N HIS A 193 34.03 7.16 -13.32
CA HIS A 193 33.68 6.14 -12.33
C HIS A 193 32.19 6.18 -11.96
N TRP A 194 31.75 5.16 -11.24
CA TRP A 194 30.43 5.09 -10.66
C TRP A 194 30.47 5.49 -9.20
N VAL A 195 29.46 6.22 -8.75
CA VAL A 195 29.29 6.61 -7.35
C VAL A 195 27.92 6.14 -6.85
N ILE A 196 27.91 5.43 -5.74
CA ILE A 196 26.71 5.04 -5.01
C ILE A 196 26.66 5.91 -3.75
N LEU A 197 25.58 6.68 -3.59
CA LEU A 197 25.25 7.47 -2.42
C LEU A 197 24.04 6.84 -1.73
N GLN A 198 24.27 6.12 -0.63
CA GLN A 198 23.18 5.48 0.09
C GLN A 198 22.58 6.40 1.15
N ASN A 199 21.28 6.29 1.36
CA ASN A 199 20.56 6.92 2.47
C ASN A 199 20.69 8.45 2.49
N ILE A 200 20.57 9.11 1.34
CA ILE A 200 20.75 10.57 1.23
C ILE A 200 19.77 11.35 2.14
N HIS A 201 18.60 10.79 2.44
CA HIS A 201 17.61 11.35 3.36
C HIS A 201 18.14 11.54 4.80
N LEU A 202 19.19 10.83 5.21
CA LEU A 202 19.81 10.99 6.54
C LEU A 202 20.65 12.27 6.67
N VAL A 203 21.00 12.91 5.56
CA VAL A 203 21.84 14.12 5.51
C VAL A 203 21.06 15.32 4.96
N GLY A 204 19.85 15.55 5.49
CA GLY A 204 18.92 16.57 5.00
C GLY A 204 19.50 17.98 4.79
N ARG A 205 20.42 18.42 5.66
CA ARG A 205 21.08 19.75 5.53
C ARG A 205 22.02 19.86 4.34
N TRP A 206 22.57 18.73 3.87
CA TRP A 206 23.54 18.69 2.77
C TRP A 206 22.87 18.51 1.40
N LEU A 207 21.58 18.15 1.34
CA LEU A 207 20.90 17.85 0.09
C LEU A 207 20.93 19.01 -0.93
N GLY A 208 20.82 20.27 -0.48
CA GLY A 208 20.97 21.42 -1.38
C GLY A 208 22.39 21.63 -1.92
N SER A 209 23.42 21.17 -1.19
CA SER A 209 24.80 21.13 -1.69
C SER A 209 25.00 19.96 -2.66
N LEU A 210 24.39 18.81 -2.39
CA LEU A 210 24.38 17.65 -3.28
C LEU A 210 23.74 17.99 -4.63
N GLU A 211 22.62 18.71 -4.64
CA GLU A 211 21.96 19.17 -5.87
C GLU A 211 22.92 19.99 -6.76
N LYS A 212 23.56 21.01 -6.18
CA LYS A 212 24.57 21.83 -6.88
C LYS A 212 25.78 21.02 -7.32
N LEU A 213 26.17 20.01 -6.54
CA LEU A 213 27.27 19.13 -6.88
C LEU A 213 26.94 18.25 -8.07
N LEU A 214 25.72 17.70 -8.14
CA LEU A 214 25.24 16.92 -9.29
C LEU A 214 25.24 17.77 -10.57
N GLU A 215 24.75 19.01 -10.49
CA GLU A 215 24.79 19.96 -11.62
C GLU A 215 26.23 20.24 -12.07
N ARG A 216 27.12 20.59 -11.14
CA ARG A 216 28.53 20.88 -11.46
C ARG A 216 29.29 19.66 -11.99
N CYS A 217 29.03 18.48 -11.43
CA CYS A 217 29.71 17.25 -11.81
C CYS A 217 29.17 16.65 -13.10
N CYS A 218 28.03 17.11 -13.63
CA CYS A 218 27.55 16.66 -14.94
C CYS A 218 28.16 17.47 -16.09
N GLU A 219 28.51 18.75 -15.86
CA GLU A 219 29.21 19.61 -16.82
C GLU A 219 30.62 19.07 -17.16
N ASP A 220 30.90 18.89 -18.45
CA ASP A 220 32.20 18.42 -18.99
C ASP A 220 32.76 17.13 -18.34
N SER A 221 31.88 16.28 -17.84
CA SER A 221 32.24 15.02 -17.18
C SER A 221 32.53 13.88 -18.15
N HIS A 222 33.28 12.89 -17.66
CA HIS A 222 33.58 11.68 -18.42
C HIS A 222 32.28 10.94 -18.81
N PRO A 223 32.15 10.43 -20.06
CA PRO A 223 30.92 9.78 -20.52
C PRO A 223 30.43 8.59 -19.69
N ASP A 224 31.35 7.90 -19.02
CA ASP A 224 31.06 6.76 -18.12
C ASP A 224 30.70 7.16 -16.68
N TYR A 225 30.76 8.45 -16.33
CA TYR A 225 30.38 8.92 -14.99
C TYR A 225 28.91 8.61 -14.72
N ARG A 226 28.63 7.93 -13.60
CA ARG A 226 27.28 7.60 -13.17
C ARG A 226 27.13 7.81 -11.68
N VAL A 227 25.97 8.33 -11.27
CA VAL A 227 25.60 8.47 -9.86
C VAL A 227 24.32 7.69 -9.59
N PHE A 228 24.36 6.88 -8.55
CA PHE A 228 23.25 6.11 -8.02
C PHE A 228 22.96 6.62 -6.62
N MET A 229 21.74 7.08 -6.37
CA MET A 229 21.31 7.59 -5.05
C MET A 229 20.23 6.68 -4.49
N SER A 230 20.19 6.51 -3.16
CA SER A 230 19.06 5.86 -2.50
C SER A 230 18.48 6.70 -1.37
N ALA A 231 17.14 6.70 -1.27
CA ALA A 231 16.44 7.31 -0.16
C ALA A 231 15.14 6.59 0.18
N GLU A 232 14.78 6.60 1.46
CA GLU A 232 13.43 6.27 1.88
C GLU A 232 12.49 7.44 1.58
N PRO A 233 11.25 7.18 1.12
CA PRO A 233 10.25 8.23 0.97
C PRO A 233 9.86 8.79 2.34
N ALA A 234 9.60 10.10 2.40
CA ALA A 234 9.06 10.72 3.60
C ALA A 234 7.67 10.12 3.94
N PRO A 235 7.34 9.91 5.22
CA PRO A 235 6.06 9.31 5.60
C PRO A 235 4.88 10.25 5.33
N MET A 236 5.11 11.57 5.29
CA MET A 236 4.11 12.59 4.96
C MET A 236 4.67 13.56 3.90
N PRO A 237 3.83 14.09 2.97
CA PRO A 237 4.27 15.05 1.97
C PRO A 237 4.95 16.30 2.54
N GLN A 238 4.48 16.79 3.70
CA GLN A 238 5.03 17.98 4.38
C GLN A 238 6.42 17.75 4.96
N GLU A 239 6.81 16.49 5.16
CA GLU A 239 8.12 16.09 5.69
C GLU A 239 9.11 15.75 4.56
N HIS A 240 8.72 15.95 3.30
CA HIS A 240 9.60 15.70 2.17
C HIS A 240 10.78 16.68 2.16
N ILE A 241 12.00 16.15 2.25
CA ILE A 241 13.24 16.92 2.32
C ILE A 241 14.11 16.82 1.07
N ILE A 242 13.79 15.93 0.12
CA ILE A 242 14.60 15.75 -1.08
C ILE A 242 14.34 16.94 -2.04
N PRO A 243 15.39 17.66 -2.48
CA PRO A 243 15.24 18.75 -3.43
C PRO A 243 14.58 18.29 -4.73
N GLN A 244 13.69 19.14 -5.24
CA GLN A 244 12.95 18.87 -6.48
C GLN A 244 13.87 18.66 -7.68
N GLY A 245 14.96 19.41 -7.83
CA GLY A 245 15.87 19.28 -8.97
C GLY A 245 16.63 17.95 -8.97
N ILE A 246 16.94 17.38 -7.80
CA ILE A 246 17.48 16.01 -7.70
C ILE A 246 16.47 15.01 -8.26
N LEU A 247 15.20 15.15 -7.89
CA LEU A 247 14.17 14.25 -8.39
C LEU A 247 13.93 14.49 -9.89
N GLU A 248 13.64 15.71 -10.34
CA GLU A 248 13.34 16.02 -11.74
C GLU A 248 14.39 15.50 -12.73
N ASN A 249 15.67 15.65 -12.40
CA ASN A 249 16.78 15.23 -13.27
C ASN A 249 17.13 13.74 -13.16
N ALA A 250 16.60 13.03 -12.16
CA ALA A 250 16.91 11.62 -11.94
C ALA A 250 15.91 10.66 -12.59
N ILE A 251 16.45 9.52 -13.03
CA ILE A 251 15.66 8.32 -13.35
C ILE A 251 15.24 7.68 -12.03
N LYS A 252 13.95 7.76 -11.69
CA LYS A 252 13.42 7.15 -10.46
C LYS A 252 13.12 5.68 -10.69
N ILE A 253 13.65 4.83 -9.81
CA ILE A 253 13.36 3.41 -9.78
C ILE A 253 12.79 3.07 -8.40
N THR A 254 11.57 2.57 -8.38
CA THR A 254 10.96 1.97 -7.19
C THR A 254 11.19 0.47 -7.24
N ASN A 255 11.65 -0.11 -6.14
CA ASN A 255 11.69 -1.55 -5.97
C ASN A 255 10.66 -1.88 -4.88
N GLU A 256 9.40 -1.97 -5.30
CA GLU A 256 8.30 -2.27 -4.40
C GLU A 256 8.39 -3.72 -3.94
N PRO A 257 8.05 -4.00 -2.66
CA PRO A 257 7.95 -5.37 -2.20
C PRO A 257 6.86 -6.07 -3.02
N PRO A 258 7.00 -7.38 -3.26
CA PRO A 258 5.93 -8.16 -3.87
C PRO A 258 4.62 -7.94 -3.10
N THR A 259 3.54 -7.64 -3.80
CA THR A 259 2.21 -7.49 -3.19
C THR A 259 1.38 -8.73 -3.46
N GLY A 260 0.68 -9.21 -2.43
CA GLY A 260 -0.18 -10.37 -2.53
C GLY A 260 0.49 -11.70 -2.20
N MET A 261 -0.34 -12.72 -1.94
CA MET A 261 0.11 -14.00 -1.41
C MET A 261 1.10 -14.72 -2.34
N LEU A 262 0.80 -14.77 -3.65
CA LEU A 262 1.63 -15.45 -4.65
C LEU A 262 3.07 -14.91 -4.64
N ALA A 263 3.20 -13.59 -4.79
CA ALA A 263 4.50 -12.95 -4.92
C ALA A 263 5.29 -12.98 -3.59
N ASN A 264 4.62 -12.86 -2.44
CA ASN A 264 5.27 -12.98 -1.14
C ASN A 264 5.70 -14.42 -0.82
N LEU A 265 4.94 -15.42 -1.25
CA LEU A 265 5.29 -16.82 -1.04
C LEU A 265 6.52 -17.20 -1.87
N HIS A 266 6.59 -16.78 -3.13
CA HIS A 266 7.82 -16.94 -3.93
C HIS A 266 9.00 -16.20 -3.29
N ALA A 267 8.81 -14.95 -2.88
CA ALA A 267 9.87 -14.19 -2.25
C ALA A 267 10.35 -14.78 -0.91
N ALA A 268 9.48 -15.48 -0.19
CA ALA A 268 9.85 -16.26 1.00
C ALA A 268 10.70 -17.48 0.62
N LEU A 269 10.30 -18.23 -0.40
CA LEU A 269 11.00 -19.41 -0.92
C LEU A 269 12.37 -19.07 -1.53
N ASP A 270 12.49 -17.93 -2.22
CA ASP A 270 13.74 -17.44 -2.85
C ASP A 270 14.89 -17.21 -1.87
N ASN A 271 14.63 -17.24 -0.55
CA ASN A 271 15.67 -17.18 0.48
C ASN A 271 16.37 -18.52 0.71
N PHE A 272 15.90 -19.59 0.07
CA PHE A 272 16.39 -20.95 0.25
C PHE A 272 16.71 -21.56 -1.11
N ASP A 273 17.85 -22.22 -1.20
CA ASP A 273 18.25 -22.98 -2.39
C ASP A 273 18.06 -24.49 -2.18
N GLN A 274 18.36 -25.26 -3.23
CA GLN A 274 18.25 -26.72 -3.18
C GLN A 274 19.15 -27.33 -2.09
N ASP A 275 20.32 -26.74 -1.85
CA ASP A 275 21.27 -27.21 -0.86
C ASP A 275 20.68 -27.09 0.56
N ILE A 276 20.00 -25.98 0.87
CA ILE A 276 19.28 -25.80 2.13
C ILE A 276 18.12 -26.80 2.26
N LEU A 277 17.38 -27.05 1.19
CA LEU A 277 16.27 -28.01 1.22
C LEU A 277 16.75 -29.43 1.53
N ASP A 278 17.92 -29.82 1.01
CA ASP A 278 18.49 -31.17 1.15
C ASP A 278 19.43 -31.32 2.36
N GLN A 279 19.62 -30.28 3.17
CA GLN A 279 20.59 -30.30 4.27
C GLN A 279 20.18 -31.19 5.45
N CYS A 280 18.87 -31.44 5.62
CA CYS A 280 18.33 -32.17 6.77
C CYS A 280 18.15 -33.65 6.47
N SER A 281 18.60 -34.50 7.40
CA SER A 281 18.43 -35.96 7.32
C SER A 281 16.95 -36.39 7.30
N ARG A 282 16.06 -35.54 7.82
CA ARG A 282 14.61 -35.71 7.87
C ARG A 282 13.93 -34.82 6.83
N GLU A 283 14.27 -35.05 5.55
CA GLU A 283 13.88 -34.19 4.44
C GLU A 283 12.37 -33.94 4.36
N GLN A 284 11.54 -34.98 4.53
CA GLN A 284 10.09 -34.84 4.42
C GLN A 284 9.55 -33.88 5.49
N GLU A 285 9.96 -34.04 6.74
CA GLU A 285 9.50 -33.15 7.81
C GLU A 285 10.05 -31.73 7.65
N PHE A 286 11.34 -31.60 7.34
CA PHE A 286 12.00 -30.30 7.18
C PHE A 286 11.37 -29.48 6.06
N LYS A 287 11.28 -30.03 4.85
CA LYS A 287 10.78 -29.32 3.67
C LYS A 287 9.28 -28.98 3.80
N THR A 288 8.48 -29.86 4.42
CA THR A 288 7.05 -29.60 4.67
C THR A 288 6.85 -28.48 5.69
N ILE A 289 7.58 -28.48 6.81
CA ILE A 289 7.49 -27.41 7.82
C ILE A 289 8.03 -26.09 7.26
N LEU A 290 9.12 -26.13 6.49
CA LEU A 290 9.70 -24.96 5.82
C LEU A 290 8.70 -24.29 4.89
N PHE A 291 7.97 -25.08 4.09
CA PHE A 291 6.92 -24.53 3.22
C PHE A 291 5.80 -23.86 4.04
N SER A 292 5.32 -24.51 5.10
CA SER A 292 4.33 -23.90 6.01
C SER A 292 4.86 -22.61 6.68
N LEU A 293 6.16 -22.55 7.01
CA LEU A 293 6.83 -21.33 7.51
C LEU A 293 6.89 -20.22 6.47
N CYS A 294 7.16 -20.54 5.21
CA CYS A 294 7.16 -19.56 4.11
C CYS A 294 5.77 -18.98 3.91
N TYR A 295 4.74 -19.83 3.94
CA TYR A 295 3.35 -19.39 3.88
C TYR A 295 2.95 -18.54 5.09
N PHE A 296 3.33 -18.97 6.30
CA PHE A 296 3.14 -18.19 7.52
C PHE A 296 3.79 -16.80 7.42
N HIS A 297 5.04 -16.73 6.96
CA HIS A 297 5.77 -15.49 6.76
C HIS A 297 5.05 -14.56 5.76
N ALA A 298 4.66 -15.10 4.60
CA ALA A 298 3.90 -14.36 3.59
C ALA A 298 2.57 -13.84 4.17
N CYS A 299 1.85 -14.67 4.94
CA CYS A 299 0.62 -14.31 5.64
C CYS A 299 0.83 -13.13 6.59
N VAL A 300 1.75 -13.25 7.55
CA VAL A 300 1.91 -12.23 8.59
C VAL A 300 2.43 -10.90 8.03
N ALA A 301 3.29 -10.97 7.00
CA ALA A 301 3.82 -9.79 6.32
C ALA A 301 2.74 -9.05 5.53
N GLU A 302 1.94 -9.75 4.72
CA GLU A 302 0.89 -9.13 3.90
C GLU A 302 -0.32 -8.70 4.71
N ARG A 303 -0.63 -9.38 5.82
CA ARG A 303 -1.80 -9.08 6.65
C ARG A 303 -1.84 -7.62 7.15
N ARG A 304 -0.69 -6.94 7.21
CA ARG A 304 -0.61 -5.50 7.55
C ARG A 304 -1.44 -4.59 6.64
N LYS A 305 -1.76 -5.03 5.41
CA LYS A 305 -2.56 -4.23 4.47
C LYS A 305 -4.02 -4.06 4.88
N PHE A 306 -4.53 -4.96 5.74
CA PHE A 306 -5.92 -4.90 6.24
C PHE A 306 -6.08 -3.99 7.47
N GLY A 307 -5.06 -3.17 7.78
CA GLY A 307 -5.11 -2.24 8.91
C GLY A 307 -5.41 -2.96 10.23
N PRO A 308 -6.24 -2.38 11.12
CA PRO A 308 -6.63 -2.98 12.40
C PRO A 308 -7.33 -4.35 12.30
N GLN A 309 -7.98 -4.67 11.17
CA GLN A 309 -8.56 -6.01 10.97
C GLN A 309 -7.47 -7.07 10.72
N GLY A 310 -6.32 -6.64 10.21
CA GLY A 310 -5.13 -7.44 10.06
C GLY A 310 -4.32 -7.53 11.35
N TRP A 311 -3.76 -6.39 11.77
CA TRP A 311 -2.94 -6.22 12.98
C TRP A 311 -3.32 -4.91 13.68
N ASN A 312 -3.39 -4.89 15.01
CA ASN A 312 -3.64 -3.66 15.74
C ASN A 312 -2.52 -2.63 15.54
N ARG A 313 -1.28 -3.10 15.31
CA ARG A 313 -0.11 -2.26 15.01
C ARG A 313 0.68 -2.79 13.81
N LYS A 314 1.44 -1.91 13.17
CA LYS A 314 2.34 -2.28 12.07
C LYS A 314 3.65 -2.85 12.63
N TYR A 315 3.83 -4.16 12.55
CA TYR A 315 5.05 -4.84 13.00
C TYR A 315 6.06 -5.01 11.87
N PRO A 316 7.36 -4.83 12.12
CA PRO A 316 8.42 -4.91 11.12
C PRO A 316 8.92 -6.35 10.90
N PHE A 317 8.02 -7.28 10.56
CA PHE A 317 8.43 -8.64 10.18
C PHE A 317 9.34 -8.59 8.96
N ASN A 318 10.45 -9.32 9.00
CA ASN A 318 11.48 -9.30 7.97
C ASN A 318 11.98 -10.70 7.61
N THR A 319 12.69 -10.81 6.49
CA THR A 319 13.25 -12.07 5.99
C THR A 319 14.22 -12.73 6.97
N GLY A 320 14.89 -11.95 7.83
CA GLY A 320 15.73 -12.46 8.91
C GLY A 320 14.96 -13.36 9.88
N ASP A 321 13.73 -12.96 10.24
CA ASP A 321 12.86 -13.77 11.11
C ASP A 321 12.58 -15.16 10.49
N LEU A 322 12.35 -15.21 9.17
CA LEU A 322 12.11 -16.45 8.42
C LEU A 322 13.36 -17.33 8.32
N THR A 323 14.48 -16.77 7.86
CA THR A 323 15.75 -17.52 7.69
C THR A 323 16.27 -18.09 9.01
N ILE A 324 16.22 -17.33 10.10
CA ILE A 324 16.63 -17.82 11.42
C ILE A 324 15.64 -18.88 11.92
N SER A 325 14.33 -18.73 11.68
CA SER A 325 13.34 -19.76 12.02
C SER A 325 13.62 -21.08 11.31
N VAL A 326 14.03 -21.06 10.04
CA VAL A 326 14.42 -22.26 9.28
C VAL A 326 15.72 -22.88 9.82
N ASN A 327 16.70 -22.07 10.23
CA ASN A 327 17.90 -22.58 10.89
C ASN A 327 17.58 -23.24 12.25
N VAL A 328 16.68 -22.65 13.03
CA VAL A 328 16.19 -23.23 14.29
C VAL A 328 15.45 -24.54 14.01
N LEU A 329 14.60 -24.57 12.99
CA LEU A 329 13.92 -25.79 12.55
C LEU A 329 14.91 -26.93 12.26
N TYR A 330 15.94 -26.65 11.44
CA TYR A 330 16.98 -27.62 11.11
C TYR A 330 17.62 -28.20 12.38
N ASN A 331 18.12 -27.32 13.25
CA ASN A 331 18.80 -27.73 14.48
C ASN A 331 17.91 -28.60 15.39
N TYR A 332 16.62 -28.25 15.51
CA TYR A 332 15.68 -29.01 16.33
C TYR A 332 15.31 -30.36 15.72
N LEU A 333 15.20 -30.47 14.40
CA LEU A 333 14.91 -31.75 13.74
C LEU A 333 16.10 -32.71 13.79
N GLU A 334 17.33 -32.22 13.71
CA GLU A 334 18.55 -33.03 13.85
C GLU A 334 18.79 -33.46 15.30
N ALA A 335 18.46 -32.60 16.28
CA ALA A 335 18.68 -32.90 17.70
C ALA A 335 17.62 -33.83 18.30
N ASN A 336 16.43 -33.96 17.69
CA ASN A 336 15.29 -34.66 18.28
C ASN A 336 14.76 -35.78 17.37
N ALA A 337 14.49 -36.95 17.97
CA ALA A 337 13.93 -38.10 17.25
C ALA A 337 12.49 -37.90 16.76
N GLN A 338 11.76 -36.96 17.34
CA GLN A 338 10.38 -36.60 16.98
C GLN A 338 10.30 -35.10 16.76
N VAL A 339 9.31 -34.63 15.99
CA VAL A 339 9.13 -33.18 15.78
C VAL A 339 8.61 -32.53 17.09
N PRO A 340 9.36 -31.60 17.70
CA PRO A 340 8.96 -30.96 18.95
C PRO A 340 8.04 -29.76 18.65
N TRP A 341 6.77 -30.06 18.35
CA TRP A 341 5.82 -29.06 17.85
C TRP A 341 5.54 -27.89 18.79
N GLU A 342 5.49 -28.14 20.10
CA GLU A 342 5.22 -27.10 21.09
C GLU A 342 6.40 -26.13 21.18
N ASP A 343 7.63 -26.66 21.20
CA ASP A 343 8.85 -25.84 21.23
C ASP A 343 9.00 -25.02 19.95
N LEU A 344 8.78 -25.63 18.77
CA LEU A 344 8.88 -24.91 17.49
C LEU A 344 7.83 -23.79 17.41
N ARG A 345 6.57 -24.06 17.77
CA ARG A 345 5.52 -23.04 17.78
C ARG A 345 5.80 -21.92 18.78
N TYR A 346 6.35 -22.26 19.95
CA TYR A 346 6.78 -21.27 20.93
C TYR A 346 7.94 -20.41 20.41
N LEU A 347 8.99 -21.02 19.87
CA LEU A 347 10.15 -20.30 19.34
C LEU A 347 9.73 -19.35 18.21
N PHE A 348 8.97 -19.84 17.23
CA PHE A 348 8.55 -19.00 16.11
C PHE A 348 7.54 -17.93 16.54
N GLY A 349 6.56 -18.29 17.37
CA GLY A 349 5.44 -17.41 17.72
C GLY A 349 5.74 -16.41 18.82
N GLU A 350 6.51 -16.78 19.85
CA GLU A 350 6.74 -15.96 21.04
C GLU A 350 8.10 -15.24 20.99
N ILE A 351 9.10 -15.83 20.33
CA ILE A 351 10.47 -15.30 20.30
C ILE A 351 10.78 -14.65 18.95
N MET A 352 10.70 -15.39 17.84
CA MET A 352 11.10 -14.89 16.53
C MET A 352 10.15 -13.79 16.04
N TYR A 353 8.88 -14.12 15.80
CA TYR A 353 7.88 -13.15 15.37
C TYR A 353 7.28 -12.41 16.56
N GLY A 354 7.01 -13.11 17.66
CA GLY A 354 6.46 -12.52 18.89
C GLY A 354 7.39 -11.51 19.57
N GLY A 355 8.69 -11.51 19.27
CA GLY A 355 9.62 -10.49 19.74
C GLY A 355 9.30 -9.08 19.19
N HIS A 356 8.66 -9.00 18.02
CA HIS A 356 8.21 -7.74 17.43
C HIS A 356 6.85 -7.29 17.95
N ILE A 357 6.05 -8.23 18.45
CA ILE A 357 4.63 -8.00 18.76
C ILE A 357 4.47 -7.47 20.18
N THR A 358 3.97 -6.24 20.27
CA THR A 358 3.74 -5.55 21.55
C THR A 358 2.32 -5.66 22.09
N ASP A 359 1.35 -6.04 21.26
CA ASP A 359 -0.06 -6.17 21.64
C ASP A 359 -0.44 -7.63 21.93
N ASP A 360 -1.14 -7.87 23.04
CA ASP A 360 -1.47 -9.24 23.48
C ASP A 360 -2.46 -9.95 22.56
N TRP A 361 -3.36 -9.21 21.90
CA TRP A 361 -4.32 -9.80 20.96
C TRP A 361 -3.63 -10.18 19.65
N ASP A 362 -2.74 -9.33 19.16
CA ASP A 362 -1.89 -9.65 18.02
C ASP A 362 -0.97 -10.84 18.35
N ARG A 363 -0.43 -10.92 19.57
CA ARG A 363 0.41 -12.05 20.02
C ARG A 363 -0.37 -13.36 20.03
N ARG A 364 -1.62 -13.32 20.50
CA ARG A 364 -2.54 -14.45 20.41
C ARG A 364 -2.80 -14.85 18.95
N LEU A 365 -3.07 -13.89 18.07
CA LEU A 365 -3.29 -14.16 16.64
C LEU A 365 -2.07 -14.84 16.00
N CYS A 366 -0.86 -14.35 16.26
CA CYS A 366 0.38 -14.93 15.76
C CYS A 366 0.57 -16.39 16.21
N ARG A 367 0.27 -16.70 17.48
CA ARG A 367 0.28 -18.08 17.98
C ARG A 367 -0.75 -18.96 17.27
N THR A 368 -1.98 -18.48 17.13
CA THR A 368 -3.06 -19.24 16.49
C THR A 368 -2.70 -19.60 15.05
N TYR A 369 -2.05 -18.71 14.30
CA TYR A 369 -1.53 -19.06 12.98
C TYR A 369 -0.60 -20.26 12.99
N LEU A 370 0.35 -20.29 13.93
CA LEU A 370 1.30 -21.40 14.04
C LEU A 370 0.62 -22.67 14.53
N GLU A 371 -0.39 -22.58 15.40
CA GLU A 371 -1.21 -23.72 15.81
C GLU A 371 -2.01 -24.34 14.66
N GLU A 372 -2.50 -23.52 13.72
CA GLU A 372 -3.22 -23.99 12.54
C GLU A 372 -2.28 -24.48 11.43
N TYR A 373 -1.16 -23.78 11.18
CA TYR A 373 -0.25 -24.11 10.08
C TYR A 373 0.80 -25.17 10.43
N MET A 374 1.09 -25.41 11.70
CA MET A 374 2.08 -26.38 12.16
C MET A 374 1.45 -27.50 12.98
N GLN A 375 0.82 -28.43 12.27
CA GLN A 375 0.15 -29.58 12.86
C GLN A 375 0.79 -30.90 12.45
N PRO A 376 0.76 -31.93 13.32
CA PRO A 376 1.28 -33.27 12.99
C PRO A 376 0.67 -33.89 11.73
N ASN A 377 -0.56 -33.53 11.38
CA ASN A 377 -1.28 -34.05 10.21
C ASN A 377 -0.81 -33.45 8.87
N GLN A 378 0.12 -32.48 8.86
CA GLN A 378 0.59 -31.86 7.62
C GLN A 378 1.35 -32.84 6.72
N PHE A 379 1.94 -33.89 7.29
CA PHE A 379 2.65 -34.92 6.52
C PHE A 379 1.73 -35.86 5.73
N ASP A 380 0.43 -35.90 6.08
CA ASP A 380 -0.57 -36.73 5.41
C ASP A 380 -1.23 -36.05 4.19
N ARG A 381 -0.74 -34.89 3.75
CA ARG A 381 -1.35 -34.04 2.69
C ARG A 381 -2.81 -33.66 2.97
N LYS A 382 -3.17 -33.49 4.24
CA LYS A 382 -4.54 -33.13 4.65
C LYS A 382 -4.67 -31.69 5.13
N LEU A 383 -3.55 -31.06 5.49
CA LEU A 383 -3.57 -29.71 6.01
C LEU A 383 -3.73 -28.71 4.87
N ALA A 384 -4.79 -27.91 4.94
CA ALA A 384 -5.02 -26.78 4.04
C ALA A 384 -4.58 -25.49 4.74
N LEU A 385 -3.63 -24.77 4.13
CA LEU A 385 -3.17 -23.46 4.63
C LEU A 385 -4.17 -22.35 4.30
N ALA A 386 -4.92 -22.55 3.22
CA ALA A 386 -6.12 -21.80 2.84
C ALA A 386 -7.11 -22.72 2.12
N PRO A 387 -8.41 -22.36 2.04
CA PRO A 387 -9.38 -23.07 1.23
C PRO A 387 -8.88 -23.27 -0.21
N GLY A 388 -8.71 -24.53 -0.61
CA GLY A 388 -8.20 -24.90 -1.93
C GLY A 388 -6.66 -24.96 -2.04
N PHE A 389 -5.91 -24.60 -1.00
CA PHE A 389 -4.45 -24.63 -0.99
C PHE A 389 -3.92 -25.57 0.10
N VAL A 390 -3.56 -26.78 -0.30
CA VAL A 390 -3.06 -27.87 0.58
C VAL A 390 -1.55 -27.84 0.63
N VAL A 391 -0.96 -28.16 1.79
CA VAL A 391 0.50 -28.26 1.92
C VAL A 391 1.04 -29.32 0.94
N PRO A 392 1.98 -28.96 0.03
CA PRO A 392 2.63 -29.92 -0.86
C PRO A 392 3.54 -30.86 -0.08
N SER A 393 3.71 -32.08 -0.58
CA SER A 393 4.70 -33.01 -0.01
C SER A 393 6.04 -32.87 -0.70
N ASN A 394 7.14 -32.91 0.08
CA ASN A 394 8.53 -33.06 -0.35
C ASN A 394 8.78 -32.85 -1.86
N LEU A 395 8.90 -31.58 -2.26
CA LEU A 395 9.27 -31.18 -3.62
C LEU A 395 10.71 -30.65 -3.61
N ASP A 396 11.31 -30.53 -4.78
CA ASP A 396 12.54 -29.77 -4.99
C ASP A 396 12.23 -28.27 -5.07
N TYR A 397 13.27 -27.43 -5.10
CA TYR A 397 13.14 -25.97 -5.14
C TYR A 397 12.22 -25.52 -6.29
N GLN A 398 12.48 -25.98 -7.51
CA GLN A 398 11.64 -25.61 -8.66
C GLN A 398 10.21 -26.14 -8.52
N GLY A 399 10.03 -27.36 -8.03
CA GLY A 399 8.72 -27.95 -7.81
C GLY A 399 7.87 -27.16 -6.80
N TYR A 400 8.49 -26.53 -5.78
CA TYR A 400 7.75 -25.63 -4.88
C TYR A 400 7.24 -24.38 -5.61
N HIS A 401 8.07 -23.77 -6.47
CA HIS A 401 7.64 -22.61 -7.25
C HIS A 401 6.52 -22.99 -8.23
N ASP A 402 6.69 -24.07 -8.98
CA ASP A 402 5.68 -24.57 -9.93
C ASP A 402 4.36 -24.90 -9.21
N PHE A 403 4.44 -25.50 -8.02
CA PHE A 403 3.26 -25.79 -7.20
C PHE A 403 2.53 -24.50 -6.78
N VAL A 404 3.24 -23.45 -6.39
CA VAL A 404 2.63 -22.17 -6.03
C VAL A 404 1.92 -21.55 -7.24
N ASP A 405 2.55 -21.56 -8.41
CA ASP A 405 1.98 -21.02 -9.64
C ASP A 405 0.72 -21.79 -10.10
N GLU A 406 0.70 -23.11 -9.93
CA GLU A 406 -0.41 -23.96 -10.39
C GLU A 406 -1.57 -24.06 -9.39
N MET A 407 -1.26 -24.13 -8.09
CA MET A 407 -2.22 -24.53 -7.07
C MET A 407 -2.72 -23.38 -6.20
N LEU A 408 -2.01 -22.25 -6.13
CA LEU A 408 -2.47 -21.13 -5.30
C LEU A 408 -3.72 -20.48 -5.93
N PRO A 409 -4.86 -20.43 -5.22
CA PRO A 409 -6.05 -19.78 -5.74
C PRO A 409 -5.86 -18.27 -5.96
N HIS A 410 -6.78 -17.66 -6.71
CA HIS A 410 -6.82 -16.21 -6.84
C HIS A 410 -6.89 -15.54 -5.48
N GLU A 411 -6.06 -14.52 -5.30
CA GLU A 411 -5.94 -13.84 -4.02
C GLU A 411 -7.30 -13.36 -3.49
N SER A 412 -7.48 -13.60 -2.19
CA SER A 412 -8.67 -13.27 -1.41
C SER A 412 -8.23 -13.12 0.05
N PRO A 413 -8.91 -12.29 0.87
CA PRO A 413 -8.64 -12.15 2.30
C PRO A 413 -8.60 -13.48 3.06
N VAL A 414 -9.31 -14.48 2.55
CA VAL A 414 -9.37 -15.84 3.08
C VAL A 414 -8.00 -16.53 3.12
N HIS A 415 -7.06 -16.20 2.22
CA HIS A 415 -5.68 -16.72 2.28
C HIS A 415 -4.96 -16.32 3.56
N TYR A 416 -5.33 -15.15 4.08
CA TYR A 416 -4.82 -14.63 5.34
C TYR A 416 -5.72 -15.04 6.51
N GLY A 417 -6.73 -15.90 6.36
CA GLY A 417 -7.66 -16.22 7.44
C GLY A 417 -8.60 -15.06 7.81
N LEU A 418 -8.91 -14.18 6.85
CA LEU A 418 -9.90 -13.12 7.00
C LEU A 418 -11.19 -13.44 6.24
N HIS A 419 -12.29 -12.82 6.68
CA HIS A 419 -13.52 -12.83 5.90
C HIS A 419 -13.34 -12.05 4.59
N PRO A 420 -13.96 -12.44 3.46
CA PRO A 420 -13.86 -11.71 2.18
C PRO A 420 -14.14 -10.21 2.29
N ASN A 421 -15.06 -9.79 3.17
CA ASN A 421 -15.35 -8.36 3.38
C ASN A 421 -14.20 -7.54 3.97
N ALA A 422 -13.15 -8.17 4.50
CA ALA A 422 -12.03 -7.45 5.11
C ALA A 422 -11.27 -6.57 4.11
N GLU A 423 -11.37 -6.88 2.81
CA GLU A 423 -10.75 -6.03 1.79
C GLU A 423 -11.52 -4.75 1.47
N ILE A 424 -12.82 -4.71 1.72
CA ILE A 424 -13.70 -3.63 1.25
C ILE A 424 -13.19 -2.27 1.76
N GLU A 425 -12.87 -2.17 3.05
CA GLU A 425 -12.43 -0.92 3.67
C GLU A 425 -11.08 -0.45 3.10
N PHE A 426 -10.05 -1.31 3.11
CA PHE A 426 -8.73 -0.91 2.63
C PHE A 426 -8.74 -0.59 1.14
N LEU A 427 -9.49 -1.37 0.35
CA LEU A 427 -9.60 -1.16 -1.08
C LEU A 427 -10.38 0.12 -1.41
N THR A 428 -11.42 0.46 -0.63
CA THR A 428 -12.13 1.74 -0.74
C THR A 428 -11.17 2.90 -0.49
N VAL A 429 -10.44 2.88 0.62
CA VAL A 429 -9.43 3.90 0.95
C VAL A 429 -8.36 3.99 -0.14
N THR A 430 -7.90 2.85 -0.67
CA THR A 430 -6.91 2.82 -1.75
C THR A 430 -7.45 3.46 -3.03
N SER A 431 -8.70 3.16 -3.39
CA SER A 431 -9.40 3.79 -4.51
C SER A 431 -9.56 5.30 -4.31
N ASP A 432 -9.98 5.73 -3.13
CA ASP A 432 -10.18 7.14 -2.83
C ASP A 432 -8.86 7.91 -2.90
N ASN A 433 -7.78 7.35 -2.36
CA ASN A 433 -6.44 7.91 -2.46
C ASN A 433 -5.96 7.99 -3.93
N LEU A 434 -6.26 6.98 -4.74
CA LEU A 434 -5.96 6.98 -6.17
C LEU A 434 -6.68 8.15 -6.87
N PHE A 435 -7.97 8.32 -6.65
CA PHE A 435 -8.72 9.43 -7.23
C PHE A 435 -8.28 10.80 -6.72
N HIS A 436 -7.96 10.92 -5.43
CA HIS A 436 -7.41 12.14 -4.85
C HIS A 436 -6.09 12.52 -5.52
N THR A 437 -5.17 11.57 -5.64
CA THR A 437 -3.87 11.77 -6.32
C THR A 437 -4.08 12.17 -7.78
N LEU A 438 -5.03 11.54 -8.48
CA LEU A 438 -5.34 11.90 -9.87
C LEU A 438 -5.89 13.32 -10.00
N LEU A 439 -6.68 13.79 -9.03
CA LEU A 439 -7.19 15.17 -8.98
C LEU A 439 -6.07 16.18 -8.71
N GLU A 440 -5.15 15.88 -7.79
CA GLU A 440 -3.98 16.73 -7.49
C GLU A 440 -3.05 16.88 -8.69
N LEU A 441 -2.94 15.84 -9.53
CA LEU A 441 -2.13 15.88 -10.76
C LEU A 441 -2.80 16.67 -11.90
N GLN A 442 -4.06 17.08 -11.77
CA GLN A 442 -4.70 17.89 -12.80
C GLN A 442 -4.18 19.33 -12.80
N SER A 443 -3.97 19.88 -13.99
CA SER A 443 -3.65 21.31 -14.14
C SER A 443 -4.79 22.17 -13.60
N PRO A 444 -4.52 23.26 -12.87
CA PRO A 444 -5.54 24.19 -12.37
C PRO A 444 -6.50 24.69 -13.46
N ASP A 445 -6.03 24.81 -14.71
CA ASP A 445 -6.85 25.27 -15.85
C ASP A 445 -7.94 24.28 -16.28
N ALA A 446 -7.83 22.99 -15.95
CA ALA A 446 -8.87 22.00 -16.21
C ALA A 446 -10.05 22.10 -15.23
N VAL A 447 -9.89 22.88 -14.14
CA VAL A 447 -10.89 23.05 -13.07
C VAL A 447 -11.95 24.09 -13.45
N MET A 448 -11.75 24.87 -14.51
CA MET A 448 -12.70 25.87 -14.99
C MET A 448 -13.73 25.28 -15.95
N GLY A 449 -14.62 24.44 -15.41
CA GLY A 449 -15.93 24.22 -16.03
C GLY A 449 -16.73 25.53 -15.99
N GLU A 450 -17.37 25.90 -17.11
CA GLU A 450 -18.25 27.07 -17.22
C GLU A 450 -19.39 27.01 -16.19
N GLY A 451 -19.18 27.67 -15.06
CA GLY A 451 -20.14 27.87 -14.00
C GLY A 451 -19.44 28.58 -12.87
N ALA A 452 -19.78 29.85 -12.64
CA ALA A 452 -19.24 30.65 -11.54
C ALA A 452 -19.53 29.95 -10.19
N SER A 453 -18.63 29.07 -9.76
CA SER A 453 -18.65 28.46 -8.44
C SER A 453 -18.14 29.50 -7.46
N GLN A 454 -18.78 29.57 -6.30
CA GLN A 454 -18.38 30.37 -5.14
C GLN A 454 -16.86 30.40 -4.99
N THR A 455 -16.32 31.55 -4.63
CA THR A 455 -14.88 31.67 -4.33
C THR A 455 -14.51 30.68 -3.22
N LEU A 456 -13.23 30.27 -3.15
CA LEU A 456 -12.77 29.38 -2.08
C LEU A 456 -13.13 29.94 -0.70
N GLU A 457 -13.01 31.25 -0.53
CA GLU A 457 -13.39 31.98 0.69
C GLU A 457 -14.89 31.86 1.01
N GLU A 458 -15.76 32.00 0.00
CA GLU A 458 -17.22 31.83 0.17
C GLU A 458 -17.59 30.40 0.58
N LYS A 459 -16.91 29.38 0.01
CA LYS A 459 -17.11 27.98 0.40
C LYS A 459 -16.66 27.72 1.83
N VAL A 460 -15.46 28.18 2.18
CA VAL A 460 -14.92 28.04 3.55
C VAL A 460 -15.84 28.73 4.54
N LYS A 461 -16.34 29.93 4.21
CA LYS A 461 -17.28 30.66 5.06
C LYS A 461 -18.61 29.92 5.24
N THR A 462 -19.17 29.36 4.16
CA THR A 462 -20.41 28.58 4.23
C THR A 462 -20.26 27.38 5.16
N ILE A 463 -19.14 26.64 5.05
CA ILE A 463 -18.84 25.50 5.94
C ILE A 463 -18.63 25.97 7.38
N LEU A 464 -17.91 27.08 7.58
CA LEU A 464 -17.65 27.64 8.89
C LEU A 464 -18.96 28.02 9.61
N ASP A 465 -19.86 28.69 8.91
CA ASP A 465 -21.18 29.08 9.42
C ASP A 465 -22.02 27.83 9.76
N GLU A 466 -22.01 26.82 8.89
CA GLU A 466 -22.71 25.54 9.13
C GLU A 466 -22.18 24.82 10.37
N VAL A 467 -20.86 24.78 10.57
CA VAL A 467 -20.24 24.16 11.75
C VAL A 467 -20.55 24.96 13.01
N LEU A 468 -20.51 26.29 12.96
CA LEU A 468 -20.87 27.14 14.10
C LEU A 468 -22.34 26.99 14.50
N GLU A 469 -23.24 26.82 13.54
CA GLU A 469 -24.67 26.58 13.79
C GLU A 469 -24.92 25.21 14.43
N LYS A 470 -24.18 24.17 14.00
CA LYS A 470 -24.30 22.81 14.55
C LYS A 470 -23.60 22.62 15.90
N LEU A 471 -22.69 23.52 16.29
CA LEU A 471 -21.93 23.40 17.53
C LEU A 471 -22.87 23.60 18.75
N PRO A 472 -22.99 22.60 19.64
CA PRO A 472 -23.88 22.69 20.79
C PRO A 472 -23.48 23.82 21.76
N GLU A 473 -24.43 24.22 22.61
CA GLU A 473 -24.18 25.11 23.73
C GLU A 473 -23.43 24.39 24.86
N GLU A 474 -22.71 25.16 25.67
CA GLU A 474 -22.02 24.65 26.85
C GLU A 474 -23.04 24.14 27.90
N TYR A 475 -22.71 23.03 28.55
CA TYR A 475 -23.46 22.51 29.67
C TYR A 475 -23.46 23.50 30.83
N ASN A 476 -24.64 23.85 31.33
CA ASN A 476 -24.75 24.67 32.53
C ASN A 476 -24.40 23.84 33.78
N MET A 477 -23.12 23.86 34.15
CA MET A 477 -22.61 23.10 35.29
C MET A 477 -23.31 23.44 36.60
N SER A 478 -23.72 24.70 36.80
CA SER A 478 -24.42 25.11 38.01
C SER A 478 -25.81 24.45 38.13
N ASP A 479 -26.56 24.41 37.03
CA ASP A 479 -27.89 23.81 36.98
C ASP A 479 -27.81 22.29 37.17
N ILE A 480 -26.91 21.64 36.43
CA ILE A 480 -26.67 20.19 36.50
C ILE A 480 -26.24 19.77 37.92
N THR A 481 -25.32 20.52 38.54
CA THR A 481 -24.82 20.26 39.89
C THR A 481 -25.91 20.45 40.95
N SER A 482 -26.80 21.42 40.76
CA SER A 482 -27.88 21.74 41.70
C SER A 482 -29.05 20.76 41.65
N LYS A 483 -29.34 20.19 40.47
CA LYS A 483 -30.43 19.22 40.25
C LYS A 483 -30.09 17.81 40.74
N THR A 484 -28.83 17.55 41.07
CA THR A 484 -28.36 16.22 41.49
C THR A 484 -27.95 16.21 42.96
N ALA A 485 -28.88 15.76 43.82
CA ALA A 485 -28.68 15.70 45.27
C ALA A 485 -27.74 14.55 45.71
N GLU A 486 -27.70 13.46 44.94
CA GLU A 486 -26.90 12.27 45.27
C GLU A 486 -25.57 12.28 44.50
N ARG A 487 -24.45 12.04 45.19
CA ARG A 487 -23.10 12.10 44.60
C ARG A 487 -22.50 10.70 44.54
N SER A 488 -22.87 9.94 43.51
CA SER A 488 -22.21 8.68 43.17
C SER A 488 -20.94 8.93 42.35
N PRO A 489 -19.97 8.00 42.33
CA PRO A 489 -18.78 8.12 41.47
C PRO A 489 -19.12 8.33 39.98
N TYR A 490 -20.17 7.68 39.46
CA TYR A 490 -20.61 7.88 38.07
C TYR A 490 -21.13 9.29 37.79
N ILE A 491 -21.80 9.92 38.76
CA ILE A 491 -22.30 11.29 38.65
C ILE A 491 -21.13 12.28 38.63
N LEU A 492 -20.10 12.03 39.45
CA LEU A 492 -18.88 12.85 39.44
C LEU A 492 -18.13 12.75 38.11
N VAL A 493 -18.03 11.54 37.53
CA VAL A 493 -17.47 11.35 36.18
C VAL A 493 -18.28 12.13 35.15
N CYS A 494 -19.61 12.07 35.20
CA CYS A 494 -20.47 12.84 34.30
C CYS A 494 -20.19 14.35 34.39
N PHE A 495 -20.03 14.90 35.59
CA PHE A 495 -19.67 16.32 35.74
C PHE A 495 -18.30 16.65 35.14
N GLN A 496 -17.31 15.78 35.35
CA GLN A 496 -15.98 15.97 34.74
C GLN A 496 -16.03 15.90 33.21
N GLU A 497 -16.82 14.98 32.64
CA GLU A 497 -17.02 14.89 31.19
C GLU A 497 -17.73 16.14 30.65
N CYS A 498 -18.73 16.67 31.35
CA CYS A 498 -19.39 17.93 30.97
C CYS A 498 -18.41 19.12 31.01
N GLU A 499 -17.57 19.24 32.03
CA GLU A 499 -16.55 20.31 32.12
C GLU A 499 -15.52 20.20 30.99
N ARG A 500 -15.06 18.98 30.69
CA ARG A 500 -14.14 18.73 29.57
C ARG A 500 -14.79 19.04 28.23
N MET A 501 -16.04 18.65 28.04
CA MET A 501 -16.79 18.97 26.82
C MET A 501 -16.99 20.48 26.65
N ASN A 502 -17.29 21.20 27.73
CA ASN A 502 -17.38 22.67 27.68
C ASN A 502 -16.05 23.29 27.26
N THR A 503 -14.93 22.81 27.80
CA THR A 503 -13.60 23.28 27.41
C THR A 503 -13.36 23.06 25.91
N LEU A 504 -13.71 21.88 25.39
CA LEU A 504 -13.60 21.55 23.97
C LEU A 504 -14.50 22.43 23.09
N ILE A 505 -15.77 22.58 23.45
CA ILE A 505 -16.74 23.42 22.72
C ILE A 505 -16.25 24.88 22.68
N SER A 506 -15.73 25.38 23.81
CA SER A 506 -15.21 26.74 23.90
C SER A 506 -14.01 26.95 22.98
N GLU A 507 -13.06 26.01 22.94
CA GLU A 507 -11.89 26.10 22.06
C GLU A 507 -12.25 25.97 20.57
N ILE A 508 -13.17 25.07 20.21
CA ILE A 508 -13.68 24.97 18.84
C ILE A 508 -14.33 26.30 18.43
N ARG A 509 -15.19 26.86 19.28
CA ARG A 509 -15.87 28.13 19.02
C ARG A 509 -14.89 29.29 18.90
N ARG A 510 -13.85 29.34 19.74
CA ARG A 510 -12.79 30.37 19.67
C ARG A 510 -12.02 30.26 18.35
N SER A 511 -11.54 29.07 18.01
CA SER A 511 -10.77 28.83 16.78
C SER A 511 -11.57 29.16 15.52
N LEU A 512 -12.86 28.79 15.46
CA LEU A 512 -13.72 29.11 14.31
C LEU A 512 -13.98 30.62 14.18
N LYS A 513 -14.16 31.33 15.29
CA LYS A 513 -14.29 32.79 15.28
C LYS A 513 -13.01 33.48 14.80
N GLU A 514 -11.85 32.99 15.21
CA GLU A 514 -10.56 33.50 14.74
C GLU A 514 -10.39 33.27 13.23
N LEU A 515 -10.83 32.13 12.72
CA LEU A 515 -10.85 31.85 11.28
C LEU A 515 -11.79 32.81 10.52
N ASP A 516 -13.02 33.04 11.01
CA ASP A 516 -13.95 34.01 10.40
C ASP A 516 -13.39 35.44 10.40
N LEU A 517 -12.66 35.82 11.46
CA LEU A 517 -11.97 37.10 11.51
C LEU A 517 -10.81 37.18 10.52
N GLY A 518 -10.10 36.08 10.27
CA GLY A 518 -9.00 36.02 9.30
C GLY A 518 -9.45 35.99 7.84
N LEU A 519 -10.71 35.63 7.57
CA LEU A 519 -11.34 35.70 6.25
C LEU A 519 -11.84 37.12 5.91
N LYS A 520 -11.94 38.01 6.90
CA LYS A 520 -12.33 39.42 6.73
C LYS A 520 -11.11 40.30 6.58
#